data_AF-A0A7Y8KA71-F1
#
_entry.id   AF-A0A7Y8KA71-F1
#
_cell.length_a   1.000
_cell.length_b   1.000
_cell.length_c   1.000
_cell.angle_alpha   90.00
_cell.angle_beta   90.00
_cell.angle_gamma   90.00
#
_symmetry.space_group_name_H-M   'P 1'
#
loop_
_entity.id
_entity.type
_entity.pdbx_description
1 polymer ?
#
loop_
_entity_poly.entity_id
_entity_poly.type
_entity_poly.pdbx_seq_one_letter_code
_entity_poly.pdbx_strand_id
1 'polypeptide(L)'
;LLSNLNFKTFADFAGAYLGPRAAFFLGWSYWLSWSVAVIGDAVVVGGFFQYWFPHLPAWIPAIGMLATLFALNVLTVRLFGEVEFWFAIIKIIAVVTLIGVSIALIASSFVSPSGVTAS
;
A
#
# COMPACT_ATOMS: atom_id res chain seq x y z
N LEU A 1 20.72 -20.09 0.68
CA LEU A 1 19.98 -18.84 0.40
C LEU A 1 20.79 -17.57 0.70
N LEU A 2 21.57 -17.52 1.78
CA LEU A 2 22.58 -16.46 2.05
C LEU A 2 23.98 -16.73 1.46
N SER A 3 24.15 -17.79 0.67
CA SER A 3 25.47 -18.32 0.29
C SER A 3 25.95 -17.90 -1.11
N ASN A 4 25.13 -17.25 -1.93
CA ASN A 4 25.54 -16.82 -3.27
C ASN A 4 25.11 -15.37 -3.52
N LEU A 5 26.03 -14.44 -3.25
CA LEU A 5 25.84 -12.98 -3.32
C LEU A 5 25.82 -12.43 -4.76
N ASN A 6 25.88 -13.29 -5.79
CA ASN A 6 25.84 -12.85 -7.19
C ASN A 6 24.45 -12.42 -7.66
N PHE A 7 23.37 -12.88 -7.02
CA PHE A 7 22.01 -12.46 -7.36
C PHE A 7 21.64 -11.19 -6.62
N LYS A 8 21.66 -10.07 -7.35
CA LYS A 8 21.36 -8.74 -6.79
C LYS A 8 19.88 -8.41 -6.83
N THR A 9 19.11 -9.09 -7.69
CA THR A 9 17.67 -8.89 -7.82
C THR A 9 16.91 -10.21 -7.98
N PHE A 10 15.63 -10.21 -7.64
CA PHE A 10 14.75 -11.36 -7.85
C PHE A 10 14.64 -11.75 -9.33
N ALA A 11 14.74 -10.78 -10.23
CA ALA A 11 14.78 -11.01 -11.67
C ALA A 11 16.06 -11.75 -12.12
N ASP A 12 17.23 -11.46 -11.52
CA ASP A 12 18.47 -12.18 -11.81
C ASP A 12 18.41 -13.65 -11.38
N PHE A 13 17.79 -13.90 -10.22
CA PHE A 13 17.54 -15.27 -9.76
C PHE A 13 16.61 -16.01 -10.72
N ALA A 14 15.48 -15.40 -11.08
CA ALA A 14 14.58 -16.01 -12.05
C ALA A 14 15.24 -16.21 -13.42
N GLY A 15 16.11 -15.30 -13.84
CA GLY A 15 16.90 -15.44 -15.07
C GLY A 15 17.86 -16.62 -15.05
N ALA A 16 18.52 -16.86 -13.91
CA ALA A 16 19.48 -17.95 -13.78
C ALA A 16 18.82 -19.35 -13.75
N TYR A 17 17.59 -19.46 -13.25
CA TYR A 17 16.90 -20.76 -13.14
C TYR A 17 15.83 -21.00 -14.21
N LEU A 18 15.15 -19.95 -14.71
CA LEU A 18 14.05 -20.03 -15.68
C LEU A 18 14.41 -19.44 -17.05
N GLY A 19 15.60 -18.86 -17.17
CA GLY A 19 16.15 -18.31 -18.40
C GLY A 19 15.90 -16.81 -18.62
N PRO A 20 16.60 -16.19 -19.58
CA PRO A 20 16.59 -14.73 -19.77
C PRO A 20 15.21 -14.15 -20.09
N ARG A 21 14.36 -14.92 -20.78
CA ARG A 21 12.99 -14.51 -21.12
C ARG A 21 12.12 -14.40 -19.87
N ALA A 22 12.25 -15.33 -18.93
CA ALA A 22 11.49 -15.30 -17.68
C ALA A 22 11.87 -14.10 -16.81
N ALA A 23 13.16 -13.76 -16.73
CA ALA A 23 13.62 -12.55 -16.05
C ALA A 23 13.02 -11.27 -16.67
N PHE A 24 13.00 -11.18 -18.01
CA PHE A 24 12.40 -10.05 -18.72
C PHE A 24 10.91 -9.90 -18.43
N PHE A 25 10.14 -11.00 -18.54
CA PHE A 25 8.71 -10.99 -18.22
C PHE A 25 8.46 -10.58 -16.76
N LEU A 26 9.21 -11.13 -15.80
CA LEU A 26 9.06 -10.78 -14.39
C LEU A 26 9.40 -9.32 -14.10
N GLY A 27 10.46 -8.79 -14.70
CA GLY A 27 10.81 -7.37 -14.58
C GLY A 27 9.70 -6.45 -15.10
N TRP A 28 9.15 -6.75 -16.27
CA TRP A 28 8.04 -5.99 -16.86
C TRP A 28 6.74 -6.12 -16.09
N SER A 29 6.37 -7.34 -15.69
CA SER A 29 5.17 -7.57 -14.87
C SER A 29 5.27 -6.82 -13.54
N TYR A 30 6.44 -6.86 -12.89
CA TYR A 30 6.67 -6.13 -11.65
C TYR A 30 6.53 -4.61 -11.84
N TRP A 31 7.17 -4.06 -12.88
CA TRP A 31 7.06 -2.63 -13.18
C TRP A 31 5.62 -2.21 -13.51
N LEU A 32 4.88 -3.01 -14.28
CA LEU A 32 3.48 -2.76 -14.59
C LEU A 32 2.58 -2.85 -13.36
N SER A 33 2.78 -3.84 -12.49
CA SER A 33 2.04 -3.94 -11.22
C SER A 33 2.23 -2.69 -10.36
N TRP A 34 3.47 -2.19 -10.25
CA TRP A 34 3.75 -0.94 -9.54
C TRP A 34 3.13 0.28 -10.21
N SER A 35 3.16 0.36 -11.55
CA SER A 35 2.53 1.47 -12.28
C SER A 35 1.02 1.54 -12.02
N VAL A 36 0.35 0.38 -12.02
CA VAL A 36 -1.09 0.29 -11.71
C VAL A 36 -1.36 0.65 -10.25
N ALA A 37 -0.52 0.20 -9.31
CA ALA A 37 -0.67 0.50 -7.90
C ALA A 37 -0.61 2.01 -7.62
N VAL A 38 0.34 2.74 -8.22
CA VAL A 38 0.47 4.20 -8.04
C VAL A 38 -0.79 4.94 -8.52
N ILE A 39 -1.38 4.51 -9.64
CA ILE A 39 -2.63 5.10 -10.14
C ILE A 39 -3.78 4.82 -9.16
N GLY A 40 -3.86 3.59 -8.63
CA GLY A 40 -4.85 3.20 -7.62
C GLY A 40 -4.75 4.08 -6.37
N ASP A 41 -3.54 4.26 -5.84
CA ASP A 41 -3.31 5.10 -4.66
C ASP A 41 -3.68 6.57 -4.92
N ALA A 42 -3.37 7.10 -6.10
CA ALA A 42 -3.74 8.47 -6.48
C ALA A 42 -5.27 8.67 -6.52
N VAL A 43 -6.02 7.68 -7.00
CA VAL A 43 -7.50 7.70 -7.00
C VAL A 43 -8.03 7.67 -5.57
N VAL A 44 -7.47 6.81 -4.72
CA VAL A 44 -7.86 6.69 -3.31
C VAL A 44 -7.62 8.00 -2.56
N VAL A 45 -6.44 8.60 -2.72
CA VAL A 45 -6.10 9.90 -2.12
C VAL A 45 -7.04 10.99 -2.65
N GLY A 46 -7.31 11.02 -3.96
CA GLY A 46 -8.26 11.96 -4.54
C GLY A 46 -9.66 11.84 -3.93
N GLY A 47 -10.18 10.62 -3.81
CA GLY A 47 -11.48 10.35 -3.21
C GLY A 47 -11.55 10.74 -1.73
N PHE A 48 -10.47 10.46 -0.97
CA PHE A 48 -10.37 10.90 0.42
C PHE A 48 -10.42 12.43 0.54
N PHE A 49 -9.64 13.17 -0.25
CA PHE A 49 -9.69 14.63 -0.23
C PHE A 49 -11.05 15.20 -0.63
N GLN A 50 -11.74 14.56 -1.58
CA GLN A 50 -13.08 14.97 -1.99
C GLN A 50 -14.15 14.70 -0.93
N TYR A 51 -13.94 13.73 -0.04
CA TYR A 51 -14.84 13.49 1.10
C TYR A 51 -14.89 14.71 2.05
N TRP A 52 -13.74 15.35 2.33
CA TRP A 52 -13.68 16.55 3.17
C TRP A 52 -13.85 17.86 2.37
N PHE A 53 -13.39 17.89 1.12
CA PHE A 53 -13.46 19.06 0.24
C PHE A 53 -14.13 18.68 -1.10
N PRO A 54 -15.48 18.67 -1.16
CA PRO A 54 -16.23 18.17 -2.31
C PRO A 54 -15.99 18.95 -3.61
N HIS A 55 -15.62 20.23 -3.49
CA HIS A 55 -15.35 21.11 -4.63
C HIS A 55 -13.90 21.04 -5.12
N LEU A 56 -13.03 20.29 -4.45
CA LEU A 56 -11.63 20.19 -4.83
C LEU A 56 -11.47 19.22 -6.02
N PRO A 57 -10.85 19.67 -7.13
CA PRO A 57 -10.51 18.77 -8.23
C PRO A 57 -9.53 17.67 -7.80
N ALA A 58 -9.81 16.42 -8.15
CA ALA A 58 -9.00 15.26 -7.76
C ALA A 58 -7.55 15.28 -8.28
N TRP A 59 -7.24 16.07 -9.31
CA TRP A 59 -5.88 16.19 -9.85
C TRP A 59 -4.93 16.91 -8.89
N ILE A 60 -5.44 17.82 -8.05
CA ILE A 60 -4.62 18.57 -7.08
C ILE A 60 -4.00 17.64 -6.02
N PRO A 61 -4.79 16.82 -5.29
CA PRO A 61 -4.24 15.90 -4.30
C PRO A 61 -3.43 14.77 -4.95
N ALA A 62 -3.74 14.36 -6.19
CA ALA A 62 -2.91 13.41 -6.93
C ALA A 62 -1.50 13.95 -7.21
N ILE A 63 -1.37 15.20 -7.68
CA ILE A 63 -0.07 15.85 -7.87
C ILE A 63 0.64 16.04 -6.52
N GLY A 64 -0.09 16.43 -5.47
CA GLY A 64 0.46 16.57 -4.12
C GLY A 64 1.06 15.27 -3.58
N MET A 65 0.38 14.15 -3.79
CA MET A 65 0.88 12.82 -3.44
C MET A 65 2.18 12.49 -4.19
N LEU A 66 2.20 12.67 -5.52
CA LEU A 66 3.38 12.41 -6.34
C LEU A 66 4.57 13.29 -5.93
N ALA A 67 4.34 14.58 -5.68
CA ALA A 67 5.37 15.50 -5.21
C ALA A 67 5.93 15.11 -3.84
N THR A 68 5.06 14.64 -2.93
CA THR A 68 5.47 14.17 -1.60
C THR A 68 6.31 12.90 -1.72
N LEU A 69 5.88 11.92 -2.52
CA LEU A 69 6.65 10.70 -2.77
C LEU A 69 8.01 11.00 -3.38
N PHE A 70 8.06 11.91 -4.36
CA PHE A 70 9.31 12.34 -4.98
C PHE A 70 10.24 13.01 -3.95
N ALA A 71 9.71 13.92 -3.11
CA ALA A 71 10.48 14.58 -2.07
C ALA A 71 11.03 13.58 -1.04
N LEU A 72 10.22 12.62 -0.60
CA LEU A 72 10.66 11.55 0.31
C LEU A 72 11.71 10.64 -0.34
N ASN A 73 11.61 10.38 -1.65
CA ASN A 73 12.59 9.55 -2.37
C ASN A 73 13.97 10.22 -2.42
N VAL A 74 14.01 11.55 -2.51
CA VAL A 74 15.25 12.35 -2.49
C VAL A 74 15.79 12.53 -1.06
N LEU A 75 14.91 12.69 -0.07
CA LEU A 75 15.28 12.92 1.33
C LEU A 75 15.52 11.61 2.08
N THR A 76 16.77 11.11 2.02
CA THR A 76 17.39 10.17 2.99
C THR A 76 16.58 8.91 3.37
N VAL A 77 17.07 7.75 2.92
CA VAL A 77 16.60 6.38 3.27
C VAL A 77 16.35 6.17 4.79
N ARG A 78 17.06 6.91 5.63
CA ARG A 78 16.92 6.85 7.09
C ARG A 78 15.61 7.44 7.61
N LEU A 79 15.13 8.54 7.03
CA LEU A 79 13.88 9.17 7.46
C LEU A 79 12.66 8.34 7.03
N PHE A 80 12.77 7.69 5.87
CA PHE A 80 11.76 6.77 5.37
C PHE A 80 11.49 5.63 6.36
N GLY A 81 12.54 4.99 6.89
CA GLY A 81 12.40 3.89 7.85
C GLY A 81 11.72 4.30 9.17
N GLU A 82 12.02 5.49 9.70
CA GLU A 82 11.37 5.99 10.92
C GLU A 82 9.90 6.32 10.67
N VAL A 83 9.58 7.00 9.57
CA VAL A 83 8.20 7.35 9.20
C VAL A 83 7.35 6.11 8.94
N GLU A 84 7.89 5.13 8.22
CA GLU A 84 7.22 3.87 7.95
C GLU A 84 6.95 3.08 9.23
N PHE A 85 7.90 3.08 10.18
CA PHE A 85 7.70 2.47 11.50
C PHE A 85 6.53 3.11 12.27
N TRP A 86 6.45 4.44 12.31
CA TRP A 86 5.34 5.15 12.96
C TRP A 86 3.99 4.87 12.27
N PHE A 87 3.95 4.87 10.93
CA PHE A 87 2.73 4.52 10.18
C PHE A 87 2.32 3.06 10.38
N ALA A 88 3.28 2.14 10.51
CA ALA A 88 3.00 0.73 10.78
C ALA A 88 2.36 0.54 12.16
N ILE A 89 2.80 1.28 13.19
CA ILE A 89 2.17 1.24 14.52
C ILE A 89 0.71 1.67 14.44
N ILE A 90 0.40 2.79 13.77
CA ILE A 90 -0.98 3.27 13.60
C ILE A 90 -1.83 2.19 12.90
N LYS A 91 -1.29 1.56 11.85
CA LYS A 91 -1.97 0.49 11.13
C LYS A 91 -2.28 -0.71 12.02
N ILE A 92 -1.33 -1.13 12.86
CA ILE A 92 -1.54 -2.24 13.80
C ILE A 92 -2.65 -1.90 14.81
N ILE A 93 -2.60 -0.71 15.40
CA ILE A 93 -3.62 -0.26 16.37
C ILE A 93 -4.99 -0.23 15.71
N ALA A 94 -5.10 0.28 14.47
CA ALA A 94 -6.35 0.31 13.73
C ALA A 94 -6.92 -1.10 13.48
N VAL A 95 -6.09 -2.05 13.04
CA VAL A 95 -6.51 -3.44 12.81
C VAL A 95 -6.96 -4.10 14.12
N VAL A 96 -6.18 -3.96 15.20
CA VAL A 96 -6.54 -4.53 16.51
C VAL A 96 -7.85 -3.95 17.03
N THR A 97 -8.05 -2.63 16.87
CA THR A 97 -9.29 -1.96 17.27
C THR A 97 -10.47 -2.46 16.45
N LEU A 98 -10.34 -2.57 15.13
CA LEU A 98 -11.40 -3.10 14.26
C LEU A 98 -11.75 -4.55 14.63
N ILE A 99 -10.76 -5.41 14.86
CA ILE A 99 -10.99 -6.79 15.31
C ILE A 99 -11.74 -6.79 16.65
N GLY A 100 -11.31 -5.98 17.62
CA GLY A 100 -11.97 -5.87 18.92
C GLY A 100 -13.42 -5.41 18.81
N VAL A 101 -13.68 -4.38 18.01
CA VAL A 101 -15.03 -3.88 17.73
C VAL A 101 -15.88 -4.97 17.06
N SER A 102 -15.36 -5.67 16.06
CA SER A 102 -16.06 -6.77 15.41
C SER A 102 -16.46 -7.87 16.40
N ILE A 103 -15.55 -8.30 17.29
CA ILE A 103 -15.85 -9.31 18.31
C ILE A 103 -16.92 -8.80 19.28
N ALA A 104 -16.84 -7.55 19.73
CA ALA A 104 -17.82 -6.95 20.62
C ALA A 104 -19.22 -6.89 19.99
N LEU A 105 -19.30 -6.56 18.69
CA LEU A 105 -20.56 -6.52 17.94
C LEU A 105 -21.19 -7.92 17.79
N ILE A 106 -20.39 -8.95 17.51
CA ILE A 106 -20.85 -10.35 17.45
C ILE A 106 -21.33 -10.82 18.83
N ALA A 107 -20.54 -10.58 19.87
CA ALA A 107 -20.87 -10.99 21.24
C ALA A 107 -22.15 -10.32 21.78
N SER A 108 -22.41 -9.08 21.35
CA SER A 108 -23.63 -8.34 21.72
C SER A 108 -24.82 -8.62 20.79
N SER A 109 -24.66 -9.47 19.76
CA SER A 109 -25.68 -9.71 18.72
C SER A 109 -26.25 -8.40 18.16
N PHE A 110 -25.36 -7.43 17.92
CA PHE A 110 -25.77 -6.09 17.51
C PHE A 110 -26.49 -6.15 16.16
N VAL A 111 -27.68 -5.54 16.10
CA VAL A 111 -28.48 -5.44 14.88
C VAL A 111 -28.25 -4.05 14.28
N SER A 112 -27.75 -4.00 13.05
CA SER A 112 -27.57 -2.74 12.34
C SER A 112 -28.93 -2.06 12.10
N PRO A 113 -28.97 -0.73 11.91
CA PRO A 113 -30.20 -0.01 11.49
C PRO A 113 -30.82 -0.52 10.18
N SER A 114 -30.07 -1.31 9.39
CA SER A 114 -30.50 -2.00 8.17
C SER A 114 -31.04 -3.42 8.40
N GLY A 115 -31.11 -3.89 9.65
CA GLY A 115 -31.67 -5.20 10.02
C GLY A 115 -30.71 -6.39 9.92
N VAL A 116 -29.41 -6.14 9.75
CA VAL A 116 -28.39 -7.20 9.68
C VAL A 116 -27.83 -7.44 11.07
N THR A 117 -28.07 -8.62 11.63
CA THR A 117 -27.47 -9.05 12.90
C THR A 117 -26.02 -9.42 12.68
N ALA A 118 -25.12 -8.89 13.50
CA ALA A 118 -23.73 -9.30 13.50
C ALA A 118 -23.61 -10.79 13.87
N SER A 119 -23.10 -11.61 12.95
CA SER A 119 -22.84 -13.04 13.10
C SER A 119 -21.38 -13.37 12.83
#